data_AF-A0A2T0K8W6-F1
#
_entry.id   AF-A0A2T0K8W6-F1
#
_cell.length_a   1.000
_cell.length_b   1.000
_cell.length_c   1.000
_cell.angle_alpha   90.00
_cell.angle_beta   90.00
_cell.angle_gamma   90.00
#
_symmetry.space_group_name_H-M   'P 1'
#
loop_
_entity.id
_entity.type
_entity.pdbx_description
1 polymer ?
#
loop_
_entity_poly.entity_id
_entity_poly.type
_entity_poly.pdbx_seq_one_letter_code
_entity_poly.pdbx_strand_id
1 'polypeptide(L)'
;MIGHRPLRATASLFLALVLLLLGTSRPAHAHANLVRTDPAEGAVLQSAPSRILFTFDEPVRAVPDGVQIFDPQGDPVAAGTTATGSELAVALTERPLEGTIVITWRVVSEDGHPISGALTFSVGAPSTPGIATPPSFSNTVPEVPWVLTLARWLGYAGLLLAAGLVVFTAVFLPAGPGTGRARHRAATLTRAAVALAAVAWTAALPITAVYLLGGGPELLGEGSTWSSLPPAEYAVVAVVVAGLAAAAGLGTSPGSRRRRVAAVAAATAAVIAPALTGHTRAAGPEALVVGADALHLLAGSVWLGGLAGLALTLPALSGHGAAAARTLTRFSATAAAVLVALIATGSLLAWRILGSWSALAGTGYGRLLLAKIALVLAALAIAAWNRWSLLPRVAATKSADRRTSARPVVRATAIEGSILVAALLITGFLVDTSPEAAPARPAAVTSPGTRTTTLGDIAVEATLTPLSRGPNTITLKLRSASGEPAEGVAPPVVRLSSERAPLGAVPLTQVSAGFYTAQVTIPAPGTWRMQVSLRVTQFTNPVGELEFVIAG
;
A
#
# COMPACT_ATOMS: atom_id res chain seq x y z
N MET A 1 1.34 2.74 -52.89
CA MET A 1 2.41 2.91 -51.87
C MET A 1 2.08 4.11 -51.00
N ILE A 2 1.40 3.92 -49.88
CA ILE A 2 1.04 5.00 -48.93
C ILE A 2 2.01 4.89 -47.75
N GLY A 3 2.73 5.97 -47.47
CA GLY A 3 4.02 5.96 -46.78
C GLY A 3 4.02 5.46 -45.34
N HIS A 4 5.00 4.62 -45.03
CA HIS A 4 5.38 4.20 -43.67
C HIS A 4 6.18 5.27 -42.89
N ARG A 5 6.39 6.45 -43.47
CA ARG A 5 7.20 7.54 -42.90
C ARG A 5 6.60 8.25 -41.67
N PRO A 6 5.28 8.53 -41.57
CA PRO A 6 4.75 9.27 -40.41
C PRO A 6 4.71 8.41 -39.13
N LEU A 7 4.58 7.08 -39.24
CA LEU A 7 4.58 6.15 -38.10
C LEU A 7 5.97 5.99 -37.45
N ARG A 8 7.05 6.11 -38.23
CA ARG A 8 8.43 6.01 -37.71
C ARG A 8 8.83 7.29 -36.96
N ALA A 9 8.48 8.46 -37.50
CA ALA A 9 8.77 9.75 -36.87
C ALA A 9 8.01 9.92 -35.53
N THR A 10 6.74 9.50 -35.47
CA THR A 10 5.97 9.53 -34.21
C THR A 10 6.49 8.51 -33.19
N ALA A 11 6.88 7.31 -33.63
CA ALA A 11 7.49 6.31 -32.74
C ALA A 11 8.84 6.77 -32.17
N SER A 12 9.69 7.41 -32.97
CA SER A 12 10.99 7.93 -32.52
C SER A 12 10.86 9.13 -31.59
N LEU A 13 9.94 10.06 -31.87
CA LEU A 13 9.66 11.20 -31.00
C LEU A 13 9.07 10.74 -29.65
N PHE A 14 8.21 9.73 -29.69
CA PHE A 14 7.65 9.11 -28.49
C PHE A 14 8.71 8.35 -27.68
N LEU A 15 9.59 7.58 -28.33
CA LEU A 15 10.70 6.91 -27.65
C LEU A 15 11.66 7.93 -27.02
N ALA A 16 11.95 9.03 -27.71
CA ALA A 16 12.76 10.12 -27.17
C ALA A 16 12.08 10.79 -25.97
N LEU A 17 10.75 11.00 -25.99
CA LEU A 17 9.99 11.54 -24.87
C LEU A 17 9.98 10.58 -23.67
N VAL A 18 9.79 9.28 -23.91
CA VAL A 18 9.85 8.24 -22.86
C VAL A 18 11.26 8.20 -22.25
N LEU A 19 12.32 8.21 -23.06
CA LEU A 19 13.71 8.23 -22.59
C LEU A 19 14.05 9.51 -21.82
N LEU A 20 13.50 10.67 -22.21
CA LEU A 20 13.69 11.94 -21.51
C LEU A 20 12.98 11.98 -20.15
N LEU A 21 11.86 11.26 -19.99
CA LEU A 21 11.10 11.15 -18.74
C LEU A 21 11.66 10.11 -17.76
N LEU A 22 12.61 9.27 -18.20
CA LEU A 22 13.35 8.30 -17.37
C LEU A 22 14.53 9.01 -16.67
N GLY A 23 14.25 10.00 -15.81
CA GLY A 23 15.24 10.58 -14.90
C GLY A 23 15.71 9.58 -13.81
N THR A 24 16.65 10.00 -12.95
CA THR A 24 17.13 9.17 -11.83
C THR A 24 15.95 8.73 -10.94
N SER A 25 15.70 7.42 -10.84
CA SER A 25 14.70 6.84 -9.94
C SER A 25 15.29 6.75 -8.54
N ARG A 26 14.65 7.41 -7.57
CA ARG A 26 14.76 6.99 -6.18
C ARG A 26 13.60 6.02 -5.93
N PRO A 27 13.83 4.84 -5.34
CA PRO A 27 12.73 3.97 -4.91
C PRO A 27 11.78 4.79 -4.03
N ALA A 28 10.47 4.60 -4.19
CA ALA A 28 9.54 5.02 -3.16
C ALA A 28 9.60 3.96 -2.06
N HIS A 29 9.92 4.34 -0.82
CA HIS A 29 9.65 3.43 0.28
C HIS A 29 8.14 3.41 0.50
N ALA A 30 7.66 2.27 0.97
CA ALA A 30 6.24 1.99 1.04
C ALA A 30 5.84 1.61 2.46
N HIS A 31 6.60 2.06 3.46
CA HIS A 31 6.27 2.16 4.87
C HIS A 31 7.35 3.04 5.51
N ALA A 32 6.98 3.97 6.38
CA ALA A 32 7.96 4.71 7.17
C ALA A 32 8.61 3.78 8.21
N ASN A 33 9.93 3.86 8.38
CA ASN A 33 10.67 3.16 9.43
C ASN A 33 11.00 4.14 10.55
N LEU A 34 10.84 3.70 11.80
CA LEU A 34 11.29 4.46 12.95
C LEU A 34 12.83 4.44 13.00
N VAL A 35 13.45 5.60 12.84
CA VAL A 35 14.91 5.77 12.77
C VAL A 35 15.49 6.08 14.16
N ARG A 36 14.80 6.91 14.94
CA ARG A 36 15.29 7.41 16.23
C ARG A 36 14.15 7.80 17.16
N THR A 37 14.40 7.68 18.46
CA THR A 37 13.56 8.27 19.51
C THR A 37 14.40 9.12 20.47
N ASP A 38 13.75 10.12 21.06
CA ASP A 38 14.26 10.90 22.18
C ASP A 38 13.11 11.09 23.19
N PRO A 39 13.13 10.39 24.34
CA PRO A 39 14.21 9.57 24.87
C PRO A 39 14.47 8.29 24.07
N ALA A 40 15.70 7.79 24.14
CA ALA A 40 16.04 6.49 23.55
C ALA A 40 15.33 5.34 24.29
N GLU A 41 15.06 4.25 23.58
CA GLU A 41 14.54 3.00 24.18
C GLU A 41 15.43 2.56 25.36
N GLY A 42 14.79 2.30 26.50
CA GLY A 42 15.44 1.90 27.75
C GLY A 42 16.19 3.01 28.50
N ALA A 43 16.09 4.28 28.06
CA ALA A 43 16.76 5.38 28.73
C ALA A 43 16.26 5.58 30.17
N VAL A 44 17.16 5.93 31.08
CA VAL A 44 16.83 6.34 32.46
C VAL A 44 17.15 7.83 32.60
N LEU A 45 16.12 8.65 32.76
CA LEU A 45 16.21 10.10 32.84
C LEU A 45 16.20 10.55 34.31
N GLN A 46 16.90 11.64 34.62
CA GLN A 46 16.84 12.23 35.96
C GLN A 46 15.51 12.93 36.26
N SER A 47 14.85 13.46 35.22
CA SER A 47 13.58 14.18 35.33
C SER A 47 12.71 13.90 34.11
N ALA A 48 11.40 13.94 34.28
CA ALA A 48 10.45 13.71 33.19
C ALA A 48 10.65 14.71 32.04
N PRO A 49 10.74 14.24 30.78
CA PRO A 49 10.93 15.12 29.64
C PRO A 49 9.66 15.94 29.38
N SER A 50 9.81 17.13 28.80
CA SER A 50 8.65 17.95 28.41
C SER A 50 7.98 17.46 27.13
N ARG A 51 8.71 16.73 26.29
CA ARG A 51 8.25 16.12 25.05
C ARG A 51 9.03 14.84 24.77
N ILE A 52 8.40 13.92 24.06
CA ILE A 52 9.01 12.74 23.46
C ILE A 52 8.95 12.90 21.95
N LEU A 53 10.05 12.62 21.25
CA LEU A 53 10.17 12.76 19.80
C LEU A 53 10.47 11.41 19.16
N PHE A 54 9.71 11.08 18.11
CA PHE A 54 9.96 9.96 17.22
C PHE A 54 10.33 10.51 15.84
N THR A 55 11.40 10.01 15.24
CA THR A 55 11.87 10.41 13.91
C THR A 55 11.82 9.22 12.97
N PHE A 56 11.16 9.41 11.83
CA PHE A 56 11.01 8.44 10.76
C PHE A 56 11.87 8.81 9.54
N ASP A 57 12.07 7.88 8.62
CA ASP A 57 12.74 8.11 7.33
C ASP A 57 11.81 8.72 6.27
N GLU A 58 10.49 8.62 6.47
CA GLU A 58 9.46 9.19 5.63
C GLU A 58 8.43 10.01 6.43
N PRO A 59 7.66 10.89 5.77
CA PRO A 59 6.56 11.57 6.41
C PRO A 59 5.51 10.61 6.99
N VAL A 60 4.97 10.98 8.16
CA VAL A 60 3.92 10.23 8.86
C VAL A 60 2.78 11.14 9.28
N ARG A 61 1.59 10.57 9.41
CA ARG A 61 0.39 11.24 9.92
C ARG A 61 -0.07 10.60 11.23
N ALA A 62 -0.39 11.43 12.21
CA ALA A 62 -1.01 10.97 13.45
C ALA A 62 -2.45 10.53 13.20
N VAL A 63 -2.92 9.55 13.96
CA VAL A 63 -4.32 9.13 14.02
C VAL A 63 -4.90 9.42 15.40
N PRO A 64 -6.22 9.64 15.51
CA PRO A 64 -6.90 9.74 16.80
C PRO A 64 -6.54 8.57 17.71
N ASP A 65 -6.21 8.87 18.97
CA ASP A 65 -5.80 7.91 20.00
C ASP A 65 -4.64 6.97 19.59
N GLY A 66 -3.87 7.37 18.57
CA GLY A 66 -2.77 6.58 18.04
C GLY A 66 -1.57 6.50 18.98
N VAL A 67 -1.42 7.42 19.92
CA VAL A 67 -0.37 7.36 20.95
C VAL A 67 -1.01 7.22 22.31
N GLN A 68 -0.63 6.19 23.04
CA GLN A 68 -1.07 5.97 24.42
C GLN A 68 0.16 5.84 25.31
N ILE A 69 0.14 6.50 26.44
CA ILE A 69 1.23 6.51 27.42
C ILE A 69 0.71 5.89 28.71
N PHE A 70 1.52 5.05 29.32
CA PHE A 70 1.20 4.35 30.55
C PHE A 70 2.30 4.60 31.58
N ASP A 71 1.87 4.92 32.79
CA ASP A 71 2.74 5.14 33.94
C ASP A 71 3.19 3.79 34.58
N PRO A 72 3.99 3.81 35.67
CA PRO A 72 4.40 2.60 36.39
C PRO A 72 3.31 1.68 36.91
N GLN A 73 2.12 2.23 37.12
CA GLN A 73 0.96 1.51 37.61
C GLN A 73 0.19 0.87 36.45
N GLY A 74 0.51 1.24 35.21
CA GLY A 74 -0.21 0.86 34.00
C GLY A 74 -1.40 1.77 33.72
N ASP A 75 -1.52 2.89 34.43
CA ASP A 75 -2.59 3.85 34.25
C ASP A 75 -2.29 4.76 33.04
N PRO A 76 -3.31 5.09 32.22
CA PRO A 76 -3.12 5.91 31.03
C PRO A 76 -2.83 7.36 31.41
N VAL A 77 -1.82 7.95 30.79
CA VAL A 77 -1.41 9.35 30.97
C VAL A 77 -1.84 10.17 29.78
N ALA A 78 -2.52 11.29 30.04
CA ALA A 78 -2.95 12.21 29.00
C ALA A 78 -1.76 12.86 28.27
N ALA A 79 -1.76 12.79 26.94
CA ALA A 79 -0.74 13.39 26.09
C ALA A 79 -1.33 14.03 24.84
N GLY A 80 -0.72 15.13 24.42
CA GLY A 80 -0.98 15.74 23.11
C GLY A 80 -0.02 15.18 22.06
N THR A 81 -0.51 14.94 20.85
CA THR A 81 0.32 14.44 19.75
C THR A 81 0.30 15.40 18.56
N THR A 82 1.43 15.52 17.88
CA THR A 82 1.53 16.29 16.65
C THR A 82 2.54 15.63 15.73
N ALA A 83 2.12 15.30 14.51
CA ALA A 83 3.00 14.79 13.46
C ALA A 83 3.26 15.90 12.44
N THR A 84 4.54 16.15 12.12
CA THR A 84 4.96 17.14 11.11
C THR A 84 6.09 16.56 10.28
N GLY A 85 5.85 16.35 8.97
CA GLY A 85 6.81 15.67 8.11
C GLY A 85 7.13 14.28 8.68
N SER A 86 8.41 13.98 8.88
CA SER A 86 8.89 12.70 9.42
C SER A 86 9.06 12.67 10.94
N GLU A 87 8.52 13.65 11.66
CA GLU A 87 8.59 13.72 13.12
C GLU A 87 7.21 13.56 13.76
N LEU A 88 7.11 12.71 14.79
CA LEU A 88 5.98 12.63 15.71
C LEU A 88 6.43 13.13 17.08
N ALA A 89 5.86 14.25 17.51
CA ALA A 89 6.08 14.84 18.82
C ALA A 89 4.92 14.51 19.76
N VAL A 90 5.26 14.09 20.98
CA VAL A 90 4.32 13.73 22.04
C VAL A 90 4.59 14.62 23.25
N ALA A 91 3.64 15.49 23.58
CA ALA A 91 3.71 16.40 24.72
C ALA A 91 2.96 15.80 25.92
N LEU A 92 3.66 15.64 27.04
CA LEU A 92 3.05 15.16 28.28
C LEU A 92 2.25 16.28 28.95
N THR A 93 0.97 16.03 29.21
CA THR A 93 0.06 17.03 29.80
C THR A 93 0.13 17.04 31.33
N GLU A 94 0.45 15.89 31.94
CA GLU A 94 0.54 15.72 33.39
C GLU A 94 2.00 15.50 33.83
N ARG A 95 2.40 16.14 34.93
CA ARG A 95 3.72 15.97 35.56
C ARG A 95 3.59 15.97 37.10
N PRO A 96 4.43 15.21 37.82
CA PRO A 96 5.54 14.38 37.32
C PRO A 96 5.16 12.90 37.12
N LEU A 97 5.78 12.25 36.13
CA LEU A 97 5.87 10.79 36.02
C LEU A 97 7.22 10.36 36.61
N GLU A 98 7.22 9.48 37.60
CA GLU A 98 8.42 8.81 38.12
C GLU A 98 8.30 7.30 37.88
N GLY A 99 9.39 6.59 37.67
CA GLY A 99 9.37 5.16 37.37
C GLY A 99 9.45 4.85 35.86
N THR A 100 9.20 3.59 35.49
CA THR A 100 9.09 3.15 34.10
C THR A 100 7.86 3.76 33.43
N ILE A 101 7.97 4.07 32.15
CA ILE A 101 6.90 4.62 31.31
C ILE A 101 6.88 3.82 30.02
N VAL A 102 5.70 3.39 29.61
CA VAL A 102 5.49 2.68 28.34
C VAL A 102 4.69 3.59 27.42
N ILE A 103 5.22 3.83 26.22
CA ILE A 103 4.52 4.52 25.15
C ILE A 103 4.22 3.50 24.08
N THR A 104 2.98 3.52 23.61
CA THR A 104 2.56 2.80 22.44
C THR A 104 2.17 3.81 21.38
N TRP A 105 2.50 3.55 20.12
CA TRP A 105 2.26 4.49 19.04
C TRP A 105 1.77 3.78 17.78
N ARG A 106 0.91 4.49 17.04
CA ARG A 106 0.38 4.14 15.73
C ARG A 106 0.30 5.42 14.90
N VAL A 107 0.86 5.35 13.70
CA VAL A 107 0.84 6.44 12.71
C VAL A 107 0.60 5.85 11.32
N VAL A 108 0.21 6.70 10.38
CA VAL A 108 0.01 6.31 8.97
C VAL A 108 1.15 6.88 8.14
N SER A 109 1.83 5.99 7.41
CA SER A 109 2.90 6.36 6.48
C SER A 109 2.35 7.15 5.28
N GLU A 110 3.22 7.79 4.51
CA GLU A 110 2.83 8.57 3.31
C GLU A 110 2.11 7.70 2.27
N ASP A 111 2.44 6.40 2.23
CA ASP A 111 1.81 5.39 1.39
C ASP A 111 0.48 4.86 1.97
N GLY A 112 -0.07 5.50 3.00
CA GLY A 112 -1.39 5.22 3.54
C GLY A 112 -1.54 3.96 4.37
N HIS A 113 -0.46 3.20 4.62
CA HIS A 113 -0.50 2.04 5.51
C HIS A 113 -0.17 2.45 6.95
N PRO A 114 -0.90 1.92 7.95
CA PRO A 114 -0.59 2.14 9.35
C PRO A 114 0.67 1.36 9.74
N ILE A 115 1.48 1.98 10.59
CA ILE A 115 2.62 1.37 11.29
C ILE A 115 2.45 1.60 12.78
N SER A 116 2.98 0.68 13.60
CA SER A 116 2.87 0.78 15.05
C SER A 116 4.08 0.21 15.77
N GLY A 117 4.25 0.62 17.02
CA GLY A 117 5.29 0.10 17.90
C GLY A 117 5.12 0.56 19.34
N ALA A 118 6.13 0.25 20.15
CA ALA A 118 6.19 0.68 21.54
C ALA A 118 7.60 1.19 21.89
N LEU A 119 7.67 2.10 22.84
CA LEU A 119 8.88 2.67 23.43
C LEU A 119 8.77 2.57 24.96
N THR A 120 9.83 2.14 25.62
CA THR A 120 9.90 2.13 27.10
C THR A 120 11.07 2.99 27.56
N PHE A 121 10.87 3.83 28.58
CA PHE A 121 11.95 4.57 29.26
C PHE A 121 11.60 4.73 30.74
N SER A 122 12.52 5.23 31.57
CA SER A 122 12.29 5.44 33.00
C SER A 122 12.67 6.85 33.44
N VAL A 123 11.98 7.38 34.45
CA VAL A 123 12.31 8.65 35.11
C VAL A 123 12.70 8.36 36.57
N GLY A 124 13.84 8.88 37.02
CA GLY A 124 14.43 8.58 38.32
C GLY A 124 15.08 7.20 38.33
N ALA A 125 14.27 6.15 38.42
CA ALA A 125 14.71 4.76 38.41
C ALA A 125 13.68 3.84 37.75
N PRO A 126 14.08 2.68 37.19
CA PRO A 126 13.13 1.68 36.69
C PRO A 126 12.22 1.11 37.80
N SER A 127 10.94 0.94 37.49
CA SER A 127 9.94 0.34 38.40
C SER A 127 10.21 -1.15 38.64
N THR A 128 9.91 -1.62 39.86
CA THR A 128 10.03 -3.04 40.24
C THR A 128 8.75 -3.51 40.95
N PRO A 129 8.06 -4.58 40.47
CA PRO A 129 8.29 -5.24 39.18
C PRO A 129 8.02 -4.27 38.01
N GLY A 130 8.61 -4.53 36.83
CA GLY A 130 8.37 -3.67 35.67
C GLY A 130 6.92 -3.77 35.19
N ILE A 131 6.48 -2.78 34.43
CA ILE A 131 5.10 -2.66 33.95
C ILE A 131 4.84 -3.72 32.87
N ALA A 132 3.70 -4.39 32.94
CA ALA A 132 3.20 -5.18 31.83
C ALA A 132 2.71 -4.23 30.72
N THR A 133 3.14 -4.41 29.47
CA THR A 133 2.48 -3.74 28.32
C THR A 133 0.98 -3.96 28.44
N PRO A 134 0.15 -2.90 28.37
CA PRO A 134 -1.28 -3.03 28.59
C PRO A 134 -1.88 -4.07 27.65
N PRO A 135 -2.78 -4.95 28.15
CA PRO A 135 -3.34 -6.06 27.37
C PRO A 135 -4.12 -5.62 26.12
N SER A 136 -4.49 -4.34 26.04
CA SER A 136 -5.27 -3.76 24.94
C SER A 136 -4.42 -3.28 23.76
N PHE A 137 -3.10 -3.17 23.88
CA PHE A 137 -2.26 -2.70 22.76
C PHE A 137 -1.67 -3.88 21.99
N SER A 138 -2.29 -4.21 20.85
CA SER A 138 -1.68 -5.13 19.91
C SER A 138 -0.61 -4.41 19.09
N ASN A 139 0.65 -4.84 19.23
CA ASN A 139 1.76 -4.40 18.38
C ASN A 139 1.65 -4.92 16.94
N THR A 140 0.63 -5.72 16.61
CA THR A 140 0.42 -6.21 15.25
C THR A 140 -0.14 -5.10 14.37
N VAL A 141 0.60 -4.75 13.32
CA VAL A 141 0.07 -3.94 12.22
C VAL A 141 -1.04 -4.77 11.56
N PRO A 142 -2.27 -4.24 11.45
CA PRO A 142 -3.34 -4.96 10.78
C PRO A 142 -2.95 -5.24 9.33
N GLU A 143 -3.14 -6.48 8.87
CA GLU A 143 -3.10 -6.76 7.43
C GLU A 143 -4.23 -6.00 6.73
N VAL A 144 -4.02 -5.59 5.48
CA VAL A 144 -5.07 -4.96 4.68
C VAL A 144 -6.28 -5.90 4.63
N PRO A 145 -7.46 -5.48 5.11
CA PRO A 145 -8.63 -6.34 5.10
C PRO A 145 -8.97 -6.72 3.65
N TRP A 146 -9.14 -8.00 3.36
CA TRP A 146 -9.51 -8.45 2.00
C TRP A 146 -10.79 -7.78 1.48
N VAL A 147 -11.69 -7.37 2.39
CA VAL A 147 -12.91 -6.61 2.07
C VAL A 147 -12.57 -5.24 1.50
N LEU A 148 -11.51 -4.58 2.01
CA LEU A 148 -11.02 -3.31 1.46
C LEU A 148 -10.47 -3.51 0.04
N THR A 149 -9.64 -4.53 -0.17
CA THR A 149 -9.12 -4.89 -1.50
C THR A 149 -10.24 -5.17 -2.48
N LEU A 150 -11.27 -5.92 -2.05
CA LEU A 150 -12.45 -6.21 -2.87
C LEU A 150 -13.25 -4.94 -3.19
N ALA A 151 -13.47 -4.05 -2.21
CA ALA A 151 -14.16 -2.78 -2.41
C ALA A 151 -13.39 -1.88 -3.38
N ARG A 152 -12.07 -1.74 -3.23
CA ARG A 152 -11.22 -0.99 -4.16
C ARG A 152 -11.29 -1.58 -5.57
N TRP A 153 -11.21 -2.89 -5.71
CA TRP A 153 -11.32 -3.56 -7.02
C TRP A 153 -12.67 -3.31 -7.68
N LEU A 154 -13.79 -3.53 -6.97
CA LEU A 154 -15.14 -3.28 -7.48
C LEU A 154 -15.33 -1.79 -7.82
N GLY A 155 -14.78 -0.90 -7.00
CA GLY A 155 -14.79 0.55 -7.21
C GLY A 155 -14.11 0.96 -8.50
N TYR A 156 -12.88 0.48 -8.75
CA TYR A 156 -12.16 0.74 -9.99
C TYR A 156 -12.79 0.07 -11.22
N ALA A 157 -13.25 -1.18 -11.08
CA ALA A 157 -13.94 -1.88 -12.17
C ALA A 157 -15.22 -1.13 -12.60
N GLY A 158 -16.04 -0.71 -11.63
CA GLY A 158 -17.23 0.10 -11.87
C GLY A 158 -16.90 1.46 -12.47
N LEU A 159 -15.91 2.17 -11.92
CA LEU A 159 -15.46 3.49 -12.39
C LEU A 159 -15.00 3.45 -13.85
N LEU A 160 -14.05 2.56 -14.18
CA LEU A 160 -13.47 2.46 -15.52
C LEU A 160 -14.49 2.00 -16.55
N LEU A 161 -15.35 1.04 -16.19
CA LEU A 161 -16.41 0.55 -17.07
C LEU A 161 -17.47 1.64 -17.32
N ALA A 162 -17.95 2.33 -16.27
CA ALA A 162 -18.97 3.36 -16.39
C ALA A 162 -18.47 4.54 -17.22
N ALA A 163 -17.32 5.11 -16.86
CA ALA A 163 -16.72 6.25 -17.57
C ALA A 163 -16.41 5.89 -19.02
N GLY A 164 -15.81 4.71 -19.24
CA GLY A 164 -15.50 4.21 -20.57
C GLY A 164 -16.72 4.01 -21.46
N LEU A 165 -17.82 3.46 -20.93
CA LEU A 165 -19.07 3.30 -21.67
C LEU A 165 -19.70 4.66 -22.02
N VAL A 166 -19.63 5.65 -21.12
CA VAL A 166 -20.10 7.02 -21.41
C VAL A 166 -19.28 7.64 -22.55
N VAL A 167 -17.95 7.54 -22.50
CA VAL A 167 -17.08 8.01 -23.59
C VAL A 167 -17.43 7.28 -24.88
N PHE A 168 -17.65 5.96 -24.82
CA PHE A 168 -17.98 5.17 -25.98
C PHE A 168 -19.31 5.60 -26.64
N THR A 169 -20.38 5.77 -25.85
CA THR A 169 -21.69 6.18 -26.36
C THR A 169 -21.74 7.61 -26.87
N ALA A 170 -20.93 8.51 -26.28
CA ALA A 170 -20.86 9.91 -26.65
C ALA A 170 -20.01 10.16 -27.91
N VAL A 171 -18.88 9.46 -28.04
CA VAL A 171 -17.86 9.72 -29.07
C VAL A 171 -17.97 8.77 -30.26
N PHE A 172 -18.12 7.46 -30.02
CA PHE A 172 -17.99 6.46 -31.08
C PHE A 172 -19.33 6.03 -31.67
N LEU A 173 -20.39 5.93 -30.85
CA LEU A 173 -21.69 5.45 -31.30
C LEU A 173 -22.46 6.56 -32.07
N PRO A 174 -22.81 6.37 -33.35
CA PRO A 174 -23.56 7.36 -34.12
C PRO A 174 -24.96 7.63 -33.55
N ALA A 175 -25.48 8.83 -33.76
CA ALA A 175 -26.91 9.10 -33.58
C ALA A 175 -27.64 8.71 -34.88
N GLY A 176 -28.66 7.86 -34.78
CA GLY A 176 -29.44 7.48 -35.95
C GLY A 176 -30.34 6.26 -35.74
N PRO A 177 -31.20 5.97 -36.74
CA PRO A 177 -32.09 4.81 -36.74
C PRO A 177 -31.31 3.50 -36.50
N GLY A 178 -31.89 2.58 -35.72
CA GLY A 178 -31.28 1.28 -35.43
C GLY A 178 -30.27 1.25 -34.27
N THR A 179 -29.86 2.40 -33.73
CA THR A 179 -28.91 2.46 -32.59
C THR A 179 -29.58 2.44 -31.20
N GLY A 180 -30.91 2.54 -31.14
CA GLY A 180 -31.66 2.66 -29.88
C GLY A 180 -31.46 1.47 -28.93
N ARG A 181 -31.54 0.23 -29.42
CA ARG A 181 -31.31 -0.98 -28.60
C ARG A 181 -29.89 -1.02 -28.03
N ALA A 182 -28.90 -0.66 -28.84
CA ALA A 182 -27.50 -0.59 -28.43
C ALA A 182 -27.29 0.47 -27.34
N ARG A 183 -27.87 1.66 -27.51
CA ARG A 183 -27.84 2.74 -26.49
C ARG A 183 -28.52 2.33 -25.20
N HIS A 184 -29.68 1.70 -25.28
CA HIS A 184 -30.40 1.26 -24.08
C HIS A 184 -29.60 0.23 -23.29
N ARG A 185 -29.00 -0.77 -23.95
CA ARG A 185 -28.13 -1.76 -23.29
C ARG A 185 -26.90 -1.12 -22.67
N ALA A 186 -26.23 -0.23 -23.42
CA ALA A 186 -25.09 0.52 -22.90
C ALA A 186 -25.49 1.36 -21.68
N ALA A 187 -26.63 2.06 -21.73
CA ALA A 187 -27.14 2.86 -20.63
C ALA A 187 -27.45 2.02 -19.38
N THR A 188 -28.04 0.83 -19.55
CA THR A 188 -28.33 -0.08 -18.43
C THR A 188 -27.03 -0.59 -17.80
N LEU A 189 -26.04 -1.00 -18.61
CA LEU A 189 -24.74 -1.42 -18.07
C LEU A 189 -23.99 -0.26 -17.42
N THR A 190 -24.02 0.95 -18.01
CA THR A 190 -23.45 2.15 -17.40
C THR A 190 -24.07 2.41 -16.04
N ARG A 191 -25.40 2.41 -15.90
CA ARG A 191 -26.06 2.62 -14.60
C ARG A 191 -25.69 1.55 -13.58
N ALA A 192 -25.61 0.28 -13.99
CA ALA A 192 -25.16 -0.80 -13.10
C ALA A 192 -23.71 -0.58 -12.64
N ALA A 193 -22.82 -0.19 -13.55
CA ALA A 193 -21.42 0.11 -13.23
C ALA A 193 -21.28 1.34 -12.34
N VAL A 194 -22.10 2.38 -12.53
CA VAL A 194 -22.16 3.55 -11.64
C VAL A 194 -22.64 3.15 -10.25
N ALA A 195 -23.71 2.34 -10.14
CA ALA A 195 -24.21 1.86 -8.85
C ALA A 195 -23.14 1.02 -8.12
N LEU A 196 -22.46 0.12 -8.84
CA LEU A 196 -21.38 -0.68 -8.30
C LEU A 196 -20.24 0.21 -7.77
N ALA A 197 -19.78 1.17 -8.58
CA ALA A 197 -18.74 2.10 -8.19
C ALA A 197 -19.17 2.91 -6.95
N ALA A 198 -20.39 3.44 -6.94
CA ALA A 198 -20.88 4.28 -5.85
C ALA A 198 -20.94 3.50 -4.52
N VAL A 199 -21.47 2.28 -4.54
CA VAL A 199 -21.50 1.41 -3.36
C VAL A 199 -20.08 1.09 -2.89
N ALA A 200 -19.20 0.66 -3.81
CA ALA A 200 -17.86 0.23 -3.48
C ALA A 200 -16.96 1.37 -2.94
N TRP A 201 -16.97 2.54 -3.58
CA TRP A 201 -16.21 3.71 -3.12
C TRP A 201 -16.74 4.27 -1.80
N THR A 202 -18.06 4.27 -1.61
CA THR A 202 -18.66 4.72 -0.33
C THR A 202 -18.35 3.74 0.80
N ALA A 203 -18.41 2.43 0.54
CA ALA A 203 -18.08 1.40 1.53
C ALA A 203 -16.59 1.39 1.88
N ALA A 204 -15.70 1.75 0.95
CA ALA A 204 -14.27 1.78 1.20
C ALA A 204 -13.85 2.82 2.27
N LEU A 205 -14.59 3.92 2.43
CA LEU A 205 -14.30 4.96 3.45
C LEU A 205 -14.32 4.42 4.89
N PRO A 206 -15.46 3.89 5.40
CA PRO A 206 -15.50 3.38 6.77
C PRO A 206 -14.54 2.20 6.98
N ILE A 207 -14.34 1.35 5.96
CA ILE A 207 -13.39 0.23 6.05
C ILE A 207 -11.95 0.75 6.20
N THR A 208 -11.58 1.78 5.42
CA THR A 208 -10.26 2.40 5.51
C THR A 208 -10.08 3.09 6.86
N ALA A 209 -11.07 3.84 7.34
CA ALA A 209 -10.99 4.51 8.64
C ALA A 209 -10.74 3.52 9.79
N VAL A 210 -11.51 2.43 9.85
CA VAL A 210 -11.33 1.36 10.85
C VAL A 210 -9.96 0.69 10.71
N TYR A 211 -9.54 0.42 9.47
CA TYR A 211 -8.23 -0.16 9.17
C TYR A 211 -7.07 0.71 9.70
N LEU A 212 -7.11 2.02 9.48
CA LEU A 212 -6.06 2.94 9.94
C LEU A 212 -5.98 3.03 11.47
N LEU A 213 -7.11 2.85 12.16
CA LEU A 213 -7.17 2.82 13.62
C LEU A 213 -6.77 1.46 14.21
N GLY A 214 -6.78 0.39 13.43
CA GLY A 214 -6.43 -0.97 13.86
C GLY A 214 -7.41 -1.58 14.85
N GLY A 215 -8.69 -1.23 14.74
CA GLY A 215 -9.79 -1.82 15.51
C GLY A 215 -10.81 -2.52 14.63
N GLY A 216 -12.00 -2.82 15.18
CA GLY A 216 -13.10 -3.47 14.48
C GLY A 216 -14.27 -2.53 14.14
N PRO A 217 -15.39 -3.10 13.64
CA PRO A 217 -16.58 -2.34 13.23
C PRO A 217 -17.20 -1.48 14.33
N GLU A 218 -16.93 -1.76 15.60
CA GLU A 218 -17.36 -0.97 16.76
C GLU A 218 -16.94 0.50 16.69
N LEU A 219 -15.78 0.79 16.09
CA LEU A 219 -15.26 2.15 15.93
C LEU A 219 -16.14 3.03 15.03
N LEU A 220 -17.01 2.46 14.20
CA LEU A 220 -17.87 3.24 13.29
C LEU A 220 -18.87 4.14 14.03
N GLY A 221 -19.19 3.81 15.29
CA GLY A 221 -20.03 4.64 16.16
C GLY A 221 -19.31 5.86 16.73
N GLU A 222 -17.98 5.92 16.63
CA GLU A 222 -17.16 6.97 17.22
C GLU A 222 -16.90 8.10 16.22
N GLY A 223 -17.05 9.35 16.68
CA GLY A 223 -16.80 10.53 15.84
C GLY A 223 -15.34 10.65 15.39
N SER A 224 -14.40 10.19 16.23
CA SER A 224 -12.95 10.15 15.97
C SER A 224 -12.60 9.28 14.76
N THR A 225 -13.36 8.22 14.49
CA THR A 225 -13.14 7.36 13.32
C THR A 225 -13.22 8.14 12.02
N TRP A 226 -14.15 9.07 11.91
CA TRP A 226 -14.35 9.86 10.69
C TRP A 226 -13.32 11.00 10.53
N SER A 227 -12.63 11.40 11.61
CA SER A 227 -11.52 12.35 11.53
C SER A 227 -10.16 11.70 11.25
N SER A 228 -10.08 10.35 11.25
CA SER A 228 -8.85 9.61 10.90
C SER A 228 -8.44 9.76 9.42
N LEU A 229 -9.41 10.05 8.55
CA LEU A 229 -9.19 10.21 7.11
C LEU A 229 -8.98 11.68 6.72
N PRO A 230 -8.03 11.99 5.83
CA PRO A 230 -7.90 13.31 5.26
C PRO A 230 -9.18 13.77 4.54
N PRO A 231 -9.52 15.07 4.56
CA PRO A 231 -10.65 15.61 3.79
C PRO A 231 -10.61 15.27 2.29
N ALA A 232 -9.41 15.09 1.74
CA ALA A 232 -9.20 14.70 0.35
C ALA A 232 -9.81 13.33 0.01
N GLU A 233 -9.79 12.35 0.92
CA GLU A 233 -10.37 11.02 0.68
C GLU A 233 -11.89 11.10 0.49
N TYR A 234 -12.57 11.89 1.32
CA TYR A 234 -13.99 12.17 1.18
C TYR A 234 -14.30 12.91 -0.13
N ALA A 235 -13.47 13.90 -0.48
CA ALA A 235 -13.64 14.68 -1.70
C ALA A 235 -13.48 13.80 -2.95
N VAL A 236 -12.51 12.88 -2.97
CA VAL A 236 -12.32 11.93 -4.08
C VAL A 236 -13.55 11.05 -4.26
N VAL A 237 -14.08 10.46 -3.19
CA VAL A 237 -15.29 9.64 -3.27
C VAL A 237 -16.48 10.46 -3.79
N ALA A 238 -16.66 11.68 -3.29
CA ALA A 238 -17.73 12.57 -3.76
C ALA A 238 -17.59 12.90 -5.26
N VAL A 239 -16.38 13.22 -5.73
CA VAL A 239 -16.11 13.52 -7.15
C VAL A 239 -16.34 12.28 -8.03
N VAL A 240 -15.91 11.10 -7.59
CA VAL A 240 -16.14 9.84 -8.31
C VAL A 240 -17.64 9.58 -8.45
N VAL A 241 -18.39 9.61 -7.34
CA VAL A 241 -19.83 9.29 -7.34
C VAL A 241 -20.63 10.33 -8.13
N ALA A 242 -20.44 11.62 -7.81
CA ALA A 242 -21.18 12.70 -8.47
C ALA A 242 -20.80 12.83 -9.95
N GLY A 243 -19.51 12.70 -10.27
CA GLY A 243 -19.00 12.75 -11.65
C GLY A 243 -19.55 11.61 -12.50
N LEU A 244 -19.58 10.38 -11.97
CA LEU A 244 -20.17 9.23 -12.66
C LEU A 244 -21.69 9.35 -12.83
N ALA A 245 -22.41 9.82 -11.81
CA ALA A 245 -23.85 10.06 -11.90
C ALA A 245 -24.18 11.12 -12.97
N ALA A 246 -23.45 12.24 -12.98
CA ALA A 246 -23.58 13.28 -13.99
C ALA A 246 -23.21 12.75 -15.39
N ALA A 247 -22.11 12.02 -15.52
CA ALA A 247 -21.66 11.41 -16.78
C ALA A 247 -22.72 10.46 -17.36
N ALA A 248 -23.32 9.60 -16.53
CA ALA A 248 -24.38 8.70 -16.95
C ALA A 248 -25.66 9.46 -17.36
N GLY A 249 -26.13 10.41 -16.54
CA GLY A 249 -27.32 11.21 -16.86
C GLY A 249 -27.19 12.03 -18.14
N LEU A 250 -25.98 12.52 -18.44
CA LEU A 250 -25.70 13.32 -19.62
C LEU A 250 -25.36 12.47 -20.86
N GLY A 251 -24.65 11.35 -20.72
CA GLY A 251 -23.98 10.66 -21.83
C GLY A 251 -24.70 9.44 -22.42
N THR A 252 -25.71 8.89 -21.73
CA THR A 252 -26.38 7.65 -22.18
C THR A 252 -27.49 7.87 -23.20
N SER A 253 -28.00 9.10 -23.32
CA SER A 253 -29.07 9.46 -24.25
C SER A 253 -28.55 10.24 -25.46
N PRO A 254 -29.23 10.17 -26.62
CA PRO A 254 -28.97 11.08 -27.73
C PRO A 254 -29.09 12.54 -27.22
N GLY A 255 -28.13 13.38 -27.58
CA GLY A 255 -28.08 14.74 -27.07
C GLY A 255 -27.22 15.67 -27.91
N SER A 256 -27.33 16.97 -27.61
CA SER A 256 -26.53 18.01 -28.25
C SER A 256 -25.02 17.77 -28.06
N ARG A 257 -24.20 18.42 -28.89
CA ARG A 257 -22.73 18.38 -28.74
C ARG A 257 -22.30 18.83 -27.33
N ARG A 258 -22.93 19.88 -26.80
CA ARG A 258 -22.63 20.40 -25.45
C ARG A 258 -22.87 19.35 -24.36
N ARG A 259 -24.02 18.65 -24.40
CA ARG A 259 -24.35 17.59 -23.43
C ARG A 259 -23.34 16.44 -23.47
N ARG A 260 -22.88 16.06 -24.67
CA ARG A 260 -21.85 15.01 -24.84
C ARG A 260 -20.49 15.44 -24.28
N VAL A 261 -20.08 16.69 -24.52
CA VAL A 261 -18.84 17.23 -23.97
C VAL A 261 -18.91 17.28 -22.44
N ALA A 262 -20.02 17.73 -21.87
CA ALA A 262 -20.22 17.74 -20.42
C ALA A 262 -20.19 16.32 -19.81
N ALA A 263 -20.80 15.33 -20.48
CA ALA A 263 -20.74 13.94 -20.04
C ALA A 263 -19.31 13.39 -20.00
N VAL A 264 -18.51 13.67 -21.04
CA VAL A 264 -17.10 13.25 -21.12
C VAL A 264 -16.25 13.98 -20.08
N ALA A 265 -16.49 15.27 -19.86
CA ALA A 265 -15.79 16.04 -18.83
C ALA A 265 -16.07 15.49 -17.42
N ALA A 266 -17.33 15.18 -17.11
CA ALA A 266 -17.72 14.59 -15.82
C ALA A 266 -17.10 13.19 -15.63
N ALA A 267 -17.09 12.35 -16.68
CA ALA A 267 -16.43 11.05 -16.65
C ALA A 267 -14.91 11.19 -16.44
N THR A 268 -14.29 12.16 -17.09
CA THR A 268 -12.85 12.44 -16.96
C THR A 268 -12.51 12.88 -15.54
N ALA A 269 -13.29 13.80 -14.96
CA ALA A 269 -13.08 14.24 -13.58
C ALA A 269 -13.19 13.08 -12.58
N ALA A 270 -14.18 12.20 -12.73
CA ALA A 270 -14.33 11.02 -11.90
C ALA A 270 -13.14 10.05 -12.01
N VAL A 271 -12.59 9.84 -13.21
CA VAL A 271 -11.47 8.91 -13.43
C VAL A 271 -10.13 9.47 -12.92
N ILE A 272 -9.93 10.79 -12.97
CA ILE A 272 -8.69 11.42 -12.48
C ILE A 272 -8.65 11.49 -10.95
N ALA A 273 -9.81 11.64 -10.29
CA ALA A 273 -9.88 11.90 -8.85
C ALA A 273 -9.06 10.93 -7.97
N PRO A 274 -9.09 9.59 -8.18
CA PRO A 274 -8.29 8.67 -7.38
C PRO A 274 -6.78 8.88 -7.44
N ALA A 275 -6.25 9.39 -8.55
CA ALA A 275 -4.81 9.68 -8.70
C ALA A 275 -4.36 10.83 -7.77
N LEU A 276 -5.30 11.58 -7.19
CA LEU A 276 -5.02 12.67 -6.26
C LEU A 276 -4.86 12.20 -4.81
N THR A 277 -5.29 11.00 -4.45
CA THR A 277 -5.07 10.43 -3.09
C THR A 277 -4.28 9.12 -3.11
N GLY A 278 -3.95 8.60 -4.29
CA GLY A 278 -3.18 7.37 -4.45
C GLY A 278 -1.73 7.46 -3.96
N HIS A 279 -1.23 6.34 -3.42
CA HIS A 279 0.12 6.19 -2.87
C HIS A 279 1.24 6.33 -3.90
N THR A 280 0.91 6.20 -5.18
CA THR A 280 1.85 6.44 -6.30
C THR A 280 2.47 7.84 -6.25
N ARG A 281 1.80 8.81 -5.60
CA ARG A 281 2.30 10.18 -5.35
C ARG A 281 3.65 10.22 -4.64
N ALA A 282 3.94 9.25 -3.78
CA ALA A 282 5.21 9.15 -3.06
C ALA A 282 6.40 8.86 -3.99
N ALA A 283 6.17 8.25 -5.16
CA ALA A 283 7.18 8.03 -6.18
C ALA A 283 7.45 9.32 -6.97
N GLY A 284 8.02 10.35 -6.32
CA GLY A 284 8.23 11.67 -6.92
C GLY A 284 9.06 11.61 -8.22
N PRO A 285 9.10 12.64 -9.10
CA PRO A 285 8.36 13.90 -9.00
C PRO A 285 6.85 13.69 -9.06
N GLU A 286 6.13 14.25 -8.09
CA GLU A 286 4.72 13.96 -7.85
C GLU A 286 3.84 14.27 -9.07
N ALA A 287 3.98 15.46 -9.66
CA ALA A 287 3.18 15.88 -10.81
C ALA A 287 3.32 14.93 -12.01
N LEU A 288 4.50 14.36 -12.21
CA LEU A 288 4.76 13.40 -13.30
C LEU A 288 4.03 12.09 -13.03
N VAL A 289 4.11 11.55 -11.81
CA VAL A 289 3.49 10.27 -11.47
C VAL A 289 1.98 10.38 -11.36
N VAL A 290 1.45 11.45 -10.75
CA VAL A 290 0.00 11.75 -10.75
C VAL A 290 -0.53 11.88 -12.17
N GLY A 291 0.17 12.63 -13.03
CA GLY A 291 -0.21 12.80 -14.43
C GLY A 291 -0.19 11.48 -15.21
N ALA A 292 0.82 10.64 -14.99
CA ALA A 292 0.93 9.34 -15.62
C ALA A 292 -0.15 8.36 -15.14
N ASP A 293 -0.45 8.34 -13.84
CA ASP A 293 -1.49 7.51 -13.25
C ASP A 293 -2.87 7.92 -13.74
N ALA A 294 -3.19 9.22 -13.71
CA ALA A 294 -4.41 9.78 -14.29
C ALA A 294 -4.57 9.41 -15.77
N LEU A 295 -3.51 9.56 -16.58
CA LEU A 295 -3.54 9.19 -17.99
C LEU A 295 -3.67 7.67 -18.20
N HIS A 296 -3.06 6.85 -17.33
CA HIS A 296 -3.19 5.40 -17.35
C HIS A 296 -4.64 4.97 -17.07
N LEU A 297 -5.27 5.53 -16.04
CA LEU A 297 -6.67 5.28 -15.68
C LEU A 297 -7.62 5.74 -16.79
N LEU A 298 -7.40 6.92 -17.37
CA LEU A 298 -8.18 7.40 -18.51
C LEU A 298 -8.07 6.46 -19.71
N ALA A 299 -6.85 6.06 -20.08
CA ALA A 299 -6.64 5.13 -21.18
C ALA A 299 -7.27 3.76 -20.90
N GLY A 300 -7.15 3.25 -19.67
CA GLY A 300 -7.76 2.01 -19.22
C GLY A 300 -9.30 2.06 -19.28
N SER A 301 -9.91 3.19 -18.89
CA SER A 301 -11.36 3.39 -18.97
C SER A 301 -11.85 3.34 -20.42
N VAL A 302 -11.17 4.06 -21.34
CA VAL A 302 -11.53 4.07 -22.76
C VAL A 302 -11.36 2.69 -23.39
N TRP A 303 -10.34 1.94 -22.97
CA TRP A 303 -10.12 0.58 -23.46
C TRP A 303 -11.22 -0.38 -22.99
N LEU A 304 -11.43 -0.50 -21.67
CA LEU A 304 -12.41 -1.42 -21.08
C LEU A 304 -13.83 -1.08 -21.53
N GLY A 305 -14.25 0.18 -21.41
CA GLY A 305 -15.57 0.62 -21.86
C GLY A 305 -15.72 0.56 -23.37
N GLY A 306 -14.62 0.66 -24.11
CA GLY A 306 -14.57 0.45 -25.55
C GLY A 306 -14.89 -0.99 -25.97
N LEU A 307 -14.23 -1.96 -25.34
CA LEU A 307 -14.48 -3.39 -25.58
C LEU A 307 -15.91 -3.78 -25.17
N ALA A 308 -16.35 -3.35 -23.99
CA ALA A 308 -17.73 -3.57 -23.54
C ALA A 308 -18.74 -2.90 -24.49
N GLY A 309 -18.47 -1.67 -24.91
CA GLY A 309 -19.27 -0.95 -25.89
C GLY A 309 -19.37 -1.68 -27.23
N LEU A 310 -18.25 -2.17 -27.77
CA LEU A 310 -18.25 -2.98 -29.00
C LEU A 310 -19.02 -4.28 -28.83
N ALA A 311 -18.81 -5.01 -27.73
CA ALA A 311 -19.52 -6.26 -27.44
C ALA A 311 -21.05 -6.07 -27.37
N LEU A 312 -21.51 -4.93 -26.82
CA LEU A 312 -22.93 -4.58 -26.75
C LEU A 312 -23.50 -4.09 -28.09
N THR A 313 -22.70 -3.36 -28.87
CA THR A 313 -23.17 -2.64 -30.06
C THR A 313 -23.04 -3.42 -31.35
N LEU A 314 -21.97 -4.20 -31.56
CA LEU A 314 -21.76 -4.97 -32.79
C LEU A 314 -22.90 -5.96 -33.09
N PRO A 315 -23.44 -6.73 -32.12
CA PRO A 315 -24.59 -7.61 -32.37
C PRO A 315 -25.87 -6.84 -32.73
N ALA A 316 -26.06 -5.67 -32.12
CA ALA A 316 -27.22 -4.81 -32.35
C ALA A 316 -27.15 -4.10 -33.71
N LEU A 317 -25.94 -3.81 -34.20
CA LEU A 317 -25.68 -3.14 -35.47
C LEU A 317 -25.47 -4.11 -36.65
N SER A 318 -25.64 -5.43 -36.46
CA SER A 318 -25.39 -6.44 -37.51
C SER A 318 -26.22 -6.24 -38.78
N GLY A 319 -27.40 -5.62 -38.69
CA GLY A 319 -28.25 -5.24 -39.83
C GLY A 319 -28.01 -3.83 -40.39
N HIS A 320 -27.08 -3.06 -39.81
CA HIS A 320 -26.80 -1.66 -40.13
C HIS A 320 -25.30 -1.48 -40.44
N GLY A 321 -24.82 -2.11 -41.51
CA GLY A 321 -23.39 -2.24 -41.83
C GLY A 321 -22.59 -0.92 -41.84
N ALA A 322 -23.17 0.17 -42.35
CA ALA A 322 -22.51 1.48 -42.37
C ALA A 322 -22.31 2.08 -40.96
N ALA A 323 -23.26 1.86 -40.04
CA ALA A 323 -23.13 2.31 -38.65
C ALA A 323 -22.10 1.47 -37.89
N ALA A 324 -22.11 0.15 -38.08
CA ALA A 324 -21.12 -0.76 -37.50
C ALA A 324 -19.69 -0.42 -37.97
N ALA A 325 -19.49 -0.23 -39.27
CA ALA A 325 -18.19 0.12 -39.85
C ALA A 325 -17.67 1.46 -39.32
N ARG A 326 -18.50 2.51 -39.27
CA ARG A 326 -18.10 3.82 -38.72
C ARG A 326 -17.69 3.74 -37.25
N THR A 327 -18.44 3.01 -36.42
CA THR A 327 -18.11 2.82 -35.00
C THR A 327 -16.77 2.09 -34.87
N LEU A 328 -16.57 1.01 -35.62
CA LEU A 328 -15.35 0.20 -35.57
C LEU A 328 -14.12 1.00 -36.03
N THR A 329 -14.21 1.75 -37.14
CA THR A 329 -13.09 2.56 -37.65
C THR A 329 -12.69 3.65 -36.67
N ARG A 330 -13.66 4.37 -36.08
CA ARG A 330 -13.38 5.42 -35.10
C ARG A 330 -12.73 4.87 -33.85
N PHE A 331 -13.28 3.79 -33.29
CA PHE A 331 -12.72 3.17 -32.10
C PHE A 331 -11.32 2.60 -32.37
N SER A 332 -11.11 1.94 -33.52
CA SER A 332 -9.81 1.36 -33.88
C SER A 332 -8.69 2.40 -33.99
N ALA A 333 -9.00 3.62 -34.46
CA ALA A 333 -8.04 4.72 -34.49
C ALA A 333 -7.67 5.20 -33.09
N THR A 334 -8.66 5.36 -32.21
CA THR A 334 -8.42 5.75 -30.80
C THR A 334 -7.73 4.64 -30.00
N ALA A 335 -8.07 3.37 -30.24
CA ALA A 335 -7.51 2.22 -29.54
C ALA A 335 -5.98 2.13 -29.69
N ALA A 336 -5.43 2.52 -30.84
CA ALA A 336 -3.97 2.58 -31.03
C ALA A 336 -3.32 3.64 -30.14
N ALA A 337 -3.90 4.85 -30.03
CA ALA A 337 -3.40 5.90 -29.16
C ALA A 337 -3.53 5.52 -27.67
N VAL A 338 -4.65 4.89 -27.30
CA VAL A 338 -4.90 4.36 -25.95
C VAL A 338 -3.85 3.31 -25.57
N LEU A 339 -3.51 2.40 -26.48
CA LEU A 339 -2.49 1.39 -26.24
C LEU A 339 -1.10 2.02 -26.02
N VAL A 340 -0.74 3.00 -26.85
CA VAL A 340 0.52 3.75 -26.70
C VAL A 340 0.57 4.45 -25.34
N ALA A 341 -0.52 5.11 -24.93
CA ALA A 341 -0.61 5.77 -23.63
C ALA A 341 -0.44 4.76 -22.48
N LEU A 342 -1.14 3.62 -22.51
CA LEU A 342 -1.04 2.57 -21.49
C LEU A 342 0.38 2.02 -21.35
N ILE A 343 1.06 1.77 -22.47
CA ILE A 343 2.44 1.27 -22.47
C ILE A 343 3.38 2.33 -21.90
N ALA A 344 3.27 3.59 -22.34
CA ALA A 344 4.13 4.67 -21.82
C ALA A 344 3.93 4.88 -20.33
N THR A 345 2.70 5.11 -19.89
CA THR A 345 2.42 5.42 -18.49
C THR A 345 2.66 4.21 -17.61
N GLY A 346 2.29 3.00 -18.05
CA GLY A 346 2.56 1.77 -17.31
C GLY A 346 4.06 1.51 -17.13
N SER A 347 4.86 1.73 -18.17
CA SER A 347 6.33 1.58 -18.09
C SER A 347 6.96 2.65 -17.20
N LEU A 348 6.50 3.90 -17.29
CA LEU A 348 6.98 4.99 -16.45
C LEU A 348 6.65 4.72 -14.98
N LEU A 349 5.40 4.35 -14.67
CA LEU A 349 4.97 4.02 -13.31
C LEU A 349 5.76 2.83 -12.75
N ALA A 350 5.91 1.75 -13.54
CA ALA A 350 6.72 0.60 -13.14
C ALA A 350 8.18 1.00 -12.85
N TRP A 351 8.79 1.83 -13.69
CA TRP A 351 10.16 2.31 -13.49
C TRP A 351 10.29 3.16 -12.21
N ARG A 352 9.36 4.10 -11.98
CA ARG A 352 9.39 4.98 -10.80
C ARG A 352 9.13 4.22 -9.51
N ILE A 353 8.23 3.24 -9.52
CA ILE A 353 7.82 2.52 -8.31
C ILE A 353 8.84 1.43 -7.94
N LEU A 354 9.31 0.62 -8.88
CA LEU A 354 10.23 -0.49 -8.55
C LEU A 354 11.66 -0.03 -8.24
N GLY A 355 12.14 1.03 -8.90
CA GLY A 355 13.50 1.55 -8.74
C GLY A 355 14.66 0.63 -9.15
N SER A 356 14.44 -0.68 -9.34
CA SER A 356 15.47 -1.67 -9.70
C SER A 356 14.91 -2.90 -10.42
N TRP A 357 15.75 -3.55 -11.23
CA TRP A 357 15.41 -4.81 -11.92
C TRP A 357 15.32 -6.01 -10.96
N SER A 358 16.08 -6.01 -9.88
CA SER A 358 16.02 -7.04 -8.84
C SER A 358 14.67 -7.03 -8.13
N ALA A 359 14.08 -5.86 -7.89
CA ALA A 359 12.75 -5.75 -7.30
C ALA A 359 11.68 -6.41 -8.18
N LEU A 360 11.81 -6.35 -9.51
CA LEU A 360 10.84 -6.94 -10.44
C LEU A 360 10.72 -8.46 -10.30
N ALA A 361 11.84 -9.16 -10.08
CA ALA A 361 11.85 -10.62 -9.92
C ALA A 361 11.80 -11.08 -8.45
N GLY A 362 12.33 -10.25 -7.55
CA GLY A 362 12.56 -10.58 -6.14
C GLY A 362 11.39 -10.31 -5.20
N THR A 363 10.46 -9.42 -5.54
CA THR A 363 9.37 -9.00 -4.62
C THR A 363 8.00 -9.57 -5.01
N GLY A 364 7.08 -9.62 -4.03
CA GLY A 364 5.68 -10.00 -4.28
C GLY A 364 5.00 -9.04 -5.27
N TYR A 365 5.27 -7.74 -5.12
CA TYR A 365 4.83 -6.71 -6.06
C TYR A 365 5.33 -6.95 -7.49
N GLY A 366 6.63 -7.22 -7.65
CA GLY A 366 7.23 -7.48 -8.96
C GLY A 366 6.59 -8.66 -9.68
N ARG A 367 6.28 -9.74 -8.95
CA ARG A 367 5.58 -10.92 -9.48
C ARG A 367 4.14 -10.61 -9.92
N LEU A 368 3.40 -9.83 -9.12
CA LEU A 368 2.06 -9.37 -9.50
C LEU A 368 2.11 -8.47 -10.75
N LEU A 369 3.10 -7.58 -10.84
CA LEU A 369 3.30 -6.74 -12.02
C LEU A 369 3.61 -7.58 -13.28
N LEU A 370 4.48 -8.58 -13.17
CA LEU A 370 4.77 -9.51 -14.27
C LEU A 370 3.51 -10.28 -14.71
N ALA A 371 2.70 -10.74 -13.77
CA ALA A 371 1.42 -11.39 -14.08
C ALA A 371 0.47 -10.43 -14.81
N LYS A 372 0.38 -9.16 -14.38
CA LYS A 372 -0.41 -8.12 -15.09
C LYS A 372 0.10 -7.89 -16.51
N ILE A 373 1.41 -7.81 -16.70
CA ILE A 373 2.03 -7.65 -18.03
C ILE A 373 1.69 -8.86 -18.91
N ALA A 374 1.78 -10.09 -18.40
CA ALA A 374 1.42 -11.30 -19.13
C ALA A 374 -0.05 -11.32 -19.58
N LEU A 375 -0.98 -10.93 -18.70
CA LEU A 375 -2.40 -10.79 -19.04
C LEU A 375 -2.63 -9.75 -20.14
N VAL A 376 -1.98 -8.58 -20.04
CA VAL A 376 -2.09 -7.53 -21.06
C VAL A 376 -1.55 -8.02 -22.40
N LEU A 377 -0.41 -8.70 -22.42
CA LEU A 377 0.15 -9.29 -23.65
C LEU A 377 -0.79 -10.34 -24.27
N ALA A 378 -1.43 -11.17 -23.44
CA ALA A 378 -2.44 -12.12 -23.90
C ALA A 378 -3.66 -11.40 -24.52
N ALA A 379 -4.17 -10.35 -23.88
CA ALA A 379 -5.26 -9.54 -24.43
C ALA A 379 -4.88 -8.90 -25.78
N LEU A 380 -3.63 -8.40 -25.91
CA LEU A 380 -3.12 -7.83 -27.16
C LEU A 380 -2.98 -8.89 -28.27
N ALA A 381 -2.55 -10.11 -27.93
CA ALA A 381 -2.48 -11.22 -28.88
C ALA A 381 -3.88 -11.59 -29.40
N ILE A 382 -4.89 -11.64 -28.53
CA ILE A 382 -6.28 -11.91 -28.93
C ILE A 382 -6.81 -10.74 -29.79
N ALA A 383 -6.54 -9.49 -29.41
CA ALA A 383 -6.95 -8.32 -30.19
C ALA A 383 -6.30 -8.30 -31.59
N ALA A 384 -5.02 -8.68 -31.69
CA ALA A 384 -4.29 -8.84 -32.94
C ALA A 384 -4.89 -9.95 -33.81
N TRP A 385 -5.18 -11.12 -33.22
CA TRP A 385 -5.89 -12.21 -33.90
C TRP A 385 -7.24 -11.70 -34.41
N ASN A 386 -8.03 -11.05 -33.56
CA ASN A 386 -9.35 -10.56 -33.90
C ASN A 386 -9.29 -9.59 -35.11
N ARG A 387 -8.30 -8.68 -35.11
CA ARG A 387 -8.08 -7.69 -36.17
C ARG A 387 -7.64 -8.28 -37.50
N TRP A 388 -6.66 -9.20 -37.49
CA TRP A 388 -6.04 -9.67 -38.73
C TRP A 388 -6.59 -11.00 -39.23
N SER A 389 -7.29 -11.78 -38.40
CA SER A 389 -7.81 -13.09 -38.77
C SER A 389 -9.34 -13.15 -38.73
N LEU A 390 -9.99 -12.78 -37.62
CA LEU A 390 -11.45 -12.95 -37.48
C LEU A 390 -12.24 -11.89 -38.26
N LEU A 391 -11.87 -10.61 -38.12
CA LEU A 391 -12.58 -9.51 -38.78
C LEU A 391 -12.60 -9.62 -40.32
N PRO A 392 -11.49 -9.94 -41.01
CA PRO A 392 -11.50 -10.16 -42.46
C PRO A 392 -12.42 -11.31 -42.90
N ARG A 393 -12.47 -12.41 -42.14
CA ARG A 393 -13.35 -13.56 -42.43
C ARG A 393 -14.83 -13.20 -42.33
N VAL A 394 -15.20 -12.41 -41.33
CA VAL A 394 -16.58 -11.91 -41.16
C VAL A 394 -16.95 -10.88 -42.23
N ALA A 395 -16.00 -10.04 -42.64
CA ALA A 395 -16.21 -9.08 -43.72
C ALA A 395 -16.51 -9.78 -45.06
N ALA A 396 -15.83 -10.89 -45.33
CA ALA A 396 -16.01 -11.73 -46.51
C ALA A 396 -17.32 -12.55 -46.52
N THR A 397 -18.05 -12.66 -45.39
CA THR A 397 -19.28 -13.46 -45.31
C THR A 397 -20.51 -12.72 -45.86
N LYS A 398 -21.41 -13.46 -46.54
CA LYS A 398 -22.68 -12.94 -47.08
C LYS A 398 -23.61 -12.42 -45.98
N SER A 399 -24.51 -11.48 -46.33
CA SER A 399 -25.31 -10.71 -45.36
C SER A 399 -26.28 -11.55 -44.51
N ALA A 400 -26.78 -12.69 -45.01
CA ALA A 400 -27.69 -13.57 -44.27
C ALA A 400 -27.02 -14.28 -43.08
N ASP A 401 -25.74 -14.66 -43.22
CA ASP A 401 -24.98 -15.41 -42.21
C ASP A 401 -24.07 -14.53 -41.34
N ARG A 402 -24.06 -13.21 -41.57
CA ARG A 402 -23.18 -12.27 -40.85
C ARG A 402 -23.41 -12.27 -39.34
N ARG A 403 -24.65 -12.47 -38.89
CA ARG A 403 -24.96 -12.53 -37.45
C ARG A 403 -24.35 -13.76 -36.78
N THR A 404 -24.39 -14.91 -37.44
CA THR A 404 -23.78 -16.16 -36.95
C THR A 404 -22.26 -16.07 -37.01
N SER A 405 -21.75 -15.48 -38.09
CA SER A 405 -20.30 -15.30 -38.33
C SER A 405 -19.65 -14.24 -37.42
N ALA A 406 -20.43 -13.31 -36.86
CA ALA A 406 -19.93 -12.33 -35.89
C ALA A 406 -19.79 -12.89 -34.46
N ARG A 407 -20.35 -14.07 -34.15
CA ARG A 407 -20.27 -14.67 -32.80
C ARG A 407 -18.83 -14.90 -32.30
N PRO A 408 -17.88 -15.41 -33.11
CA PRO A 408 -16.49 -15.56 -32.71
C PRO A 408 -15.82 -14.22 -32.37
N VAL A 409 -16.10 -13.16 -33.13
CA VAL A 409 -15.59 -11.80 -32.87
C VAL A 409 -16.10 -11.29 -31.53
N VAL A 410 -17.40 -11.44 -31.25
CA VAL A 410 -18.00 -11.02 -29.98
C VAL A 410 -17.46 -11.82 -28.81
N ARG A 411 -17.28 -13.14 -28.97
CA ARG A 411 -16.67 -14.01 -27.94
C ARG A 411 -15.21 -13.61 -27.67
N ALA A 412 -14.40 -13.40 -28.70
CA ALA A 412 -13.02 -12.94 -28.56
C ALA A 412 -12.96 -11.60 -27.83
N THR A 413 -13.78 -10.62 -28.22
CA THR A 413 -13.88 -9.32 -27.54
C THR A 413 -14.36 -9.44 -26.08
N ALA A 414 -15.27 -10.37 -25.78
CA ALA A 414 -15.68 -10.63 -24.40
C ALA A 414 -14.54 -11.24 -23.57
N ILE A 415 -13.79 -12.19 -24.13
CA ILE A 415 -12.61 -12.80 -23.49
C ILE A 415 -11.54 -11.74 -23.23
N GLU A 416 -11.24 -10.88 -24.21
CA GLU A 416 -10.34 -9.73 -24.03
C GLU A 416 -10.80 -8.87 -22.86
N GLY A 417 -12.09 -8.53 -22.79
CA GLY A 417 -12.67 -7.78 -21.67
C GLY A 417 -12.52 -8.48 -20.32
N SER A 418 -12.75 -9.79 -20.25
CA SER A 418 -12.54 -10.58 -19.03
C SER A 418 -11.09 -10.60 -18.57
N ILE A 419 -10.14 -10.65 -19.51
CA ILE A 419 -8.70 -10.56 -19.19
C ILE A 419 -8.36 -9.17 -18.61
N LEU A 420 -8.96 -8.09 -19.12
CA LEU A 420 -8.77 -6.76 -18.53
C LEU A 420 -9.35 -6.65 -17.13
N VAL A 421 -10.50 -7.26 -16.87
CA VAL A 421 -11.09 -7.32 -15.53
C VAL A 421 -10.16 -8.10 -14.57
N ALA A 422 -9.55 -9.19 -15.03
CA ALA A 422 -8.53 -9.92 -14.26
C ALA A 422 -7.25 -9.08 -14.04
N ALA A 423 -6.78 -8.33 -15.04
CA ALA A 423 -5.65 -7.41 -14.88
C ALA A 423 -5.96 -6.27 -13.89
N LEU A 424 -7.21 -5.81 -13.83
CA LEU A 424 -7.68 -4.87 -12.81
C LEU A 424 -7.72 -5.52 -11.42
N LEU A 425 -8.06 -6.81 -11.32
CA LEU A 425 -7.99 -7.56 -10.05
C LEU A 425 -6.57 -7.58 -9.51
N ILE A 426 -5.60 -7.94 -10.35
CA ILE A 426 -4.18 -7.86 -9.99
C ILE A 426 -3.79 -6.42 -9.61
N THR A 427 -4.35 -5.42 -10.28
CA THR A 427 -4.11 -4.00 -9.93
C THR A 427 -4.64 -3.67 -8.54
N GLY A 428 -5.79 -4.19 -8.12
CA GLY A 428 -6.30 -4.03 -6.74
C GLY A 428 -5.31 -4.55 -5.71
N PHE A 429 -4.76 -5.75 -5.92
CA PHE A 429 -3.70 -6.28 -5.05
C PHE A 429 -2.42 -5.45 -5.11
N LEU A 430 -2.00 -4.99 -6.29
CA LEU A 430 -0.82 -4.13 -6.44
C LEU A 430 -0.95 -2.79 -5.70
N VAL A 431 -2.15 -2.24 -5.61
CA VAL A 431 -2.42 -0.99 -4.86
C VAL A 431 -2.25 -1.20 -3.35
N ASP A 432 -2.59 -2.40 -2.87
CA ASP A 432 -2.56 -2.78 -1.46
C ASP A 432 -1.25 -3.51 -1.07
N THR A 433 -0.33 -3.74 -2.01
CA THR A 433 0.93 -4.45 -1.79
C THR A 433 2.10 -3.49 -1.89
N SER A 434 3.00 -3.53 -0.90
CA SER A 434 4.23 -2.75 -0.92
C SER A 434 5.20 -3.22 -2.04
N PRO A 435 5.81 -2.31 -2.82
CA PRO A 435 6.80 -2.63 -3.86
C PRO A 435 8.11 -3.26 -3.35
N GLU A 436 8.42 -3.14 -2.06
CA GLU A 436 9.62 -3.74 -1.46
C GLU A 436 9.49 -5.26 -1.22
N ALA A 437 10.63 -5.92 -1.03
CA ALA A 437 10.65 -7.26 -0.44
C ALA A 437 10.09 -7.17 0.98
N ALA A 438 9.55 -8.28 1.51
CA ALA A 438 9.00 -8.36 2.87
C ALA A 438 9.81 -7.49 3.85
N PRO A 439 9.14 -6.68 4.69
CA PRO A 439 9.79 -5.62 5.46
C PRO A 439 11.07 -6.18 6.06
N ALA A 440 12.17 -5.45 5.88
CA ALA A 440 13.28 -5.61 6.80
C ALA A 440 12.66 -5.46 8.19
N ARG A 441 12.53 -6.60 8.89
CA ARG A 441 12.04 -6.71 10.27
C ARG A 441 12.51 -5.43 10.96
N PRO A 442 11.58 -4.57 11.44
CA PRO A 442 11.87 -3.16 11.74
C PRO A 442 13.23 -3.12 12.37
N ALA A 443 14.21 -2.53 11.65
CA ALA A 443 15.61 -2.68 12.00
C ALA A 443 15.69 -2.44 13.49
N ALA A 444 15.89 -3.51 14.27
CA ALA A 444 15.93 -3.41 15.71
C ALA A 444 17.01 -2.37 15.92
N VAL A 445 16.64 -1.18 16.39
CA VAL A 445 17.52 -0.02 16.46
C VAL A 445 18.83 -0.56 17.00
N THR A 446 19.84 -0.69 16.14
CA THR A 446 21.09 -1.34 16.51
C THR A 446 21.80 -0.36 17.39
N SER A 447 21.38 -0.34 18.65
CA SER A 447 22.02 0.41 19.69
C SER A 447 23.43 -0.17 19.80
N PRO A 448 24.47 0.66 19.92
CA PRO A 448 25.86 0.18 19.97
C PRO A 448 26.07 -0.95 20.99
N GLY A 449 25.26 -0.94 22.06
CA GLY A 449 25.22 -1.92 23.13
C GLY A 449 24.28 -3.10 22.94
N THR A 450 23.71 -3.35 21.76
CA THR A 450 22.85 -4.52 21.50
C THR A 450 23.60 -5.58 20.70
N ARG A 451 23.46 -6.84 21.10
CA ARG A 451 24.02 -8.02 20.46
C ARG A 451 22.97 -9.12 20.42
N THR A 452 22.95 -9.94 19.38
CA THR A 452 22.00 -11.03 19.24
C THR A 452 22.72 -12.37 19.11
N THR A 453 22.10 -13.42 19.63
CA THR A 453 22.52 -14.81 19.45
C THR A 453 21.28 -15.72 19.40
N THR A 454 21.47 -16.99 19.09
CA THR A 454 20.38 -17.97 19.01
C THR A 454 20.75 -19.18 19.84
N LEU A 455 19.88 -19.55 20.78
CA LEU A 455 20.06 -20.66 21.71
C LEU A 455 18.97 -21.70 21.48
N GLY A 456 19.26 -22.70 20.64
CA GLY A 456 18.24 -23.63 20.16
C GLY A 456 17.25 -22.90 19.23
N ASP A 457 15.96 -22.98 19.54
CA ASP A 457 14.89 -22.31 18.78
C ASP A 457 14.53 -20.92 19.32
N ILE A 458 15.30 -20.41 20.29
CA ILE A 458 15.07 -19.12 20.94
C ILE A 458 16.10 -18.10 20.46
N ALA A 459 15.62 -17.02 19.86
CA ALA A 459 16.42 -15.84 19.56
C ALA A 459 16.61 -15.01 20.83
N VAL A 460 17.87 -14.67 21.14
CA VAL A 460 18.28 -13.88 22.30
C VAL A 460 18.84 -12.56 21.82
N GLU A 461 18.23 -11.46 22.23
CA GLU A 461 18.74 -10.11 22.03
C GLU A 461 19.18 -9.58 23.40
N ALA A 462 20.48 -9.33 23.55
CA ALA A 462 21.07 -8.79 24.77
C ALA A 462 21.54 -7.36 24.56
N THR A 463 21.16 -6.46 25.46
CA THR A 463 21.58 -5.07 25.47
C THR A 463 22.34 -4.75 26.75
N LEU A 464 23.46 -4.05 26.63
CA LEU A 464 24.25 -3.50 27.73
C LEU A 464 24.37 -1.99 27.54
N THR A 465 23.82 -1.21 28.48
CA THR A 465 23.76 0.26 28.40
C THR A 465 24.23 0.86 29.73
N PRO A 466 25.05 1.94 29.75
CA PRO A 466 25.48 2.78 28.64
C PRO A 466 26.80 2.39 27.94
N LEU A 467 27.33 1.18 28.13
CA LEU A 467 28.67 0.76 27.63
C LEU A 467 29.83 1.61 28.18
N SER A 468 29.75 2.02 29.43
CA SER A 468 30.81 2.77 30.10
C SER A 468 31.25 2.10 31.39
N ARG A 469 32.38 2.52 31.94
CA ARG A 469 32.81 2.11 33.28
C ARG A 469 31.79 2.57 34.33
N GLY A 470 31.48 1.71 35.29
CA GLY A 470 30.50 1.98 36.34
C GLY A 470 29.17 1.24 36.13
N PRO A 471 28.05 1.75 36.67
CA PRO A 471 26.75 1.11 36.59
C PRO A 471 26.27 0.96 35.14
N ASN A 472 25.87 -0.25 34.76
CA ASN A 472 25.26 -0.60 33.50
C ASN A 472 24.03 -1.48 33.74
N THR A 473 23.06 -1.40 32.84
CA THR A 473 21.89 -2.28 32.81
C THR A 473 22.09 -3.32 31.72
N ILE A 474 21.88 -4.60 32.07
CA ILE A 474 21.75 -5.72 31.14
C ILE A 474 20.26 -5.90 30.85
N THR A 475 19.91 -6.09 29.59
CA THR A 475 18.54 -6.41 29.18
C THR A 475 18.57 -7.57 28.21
N LEU A 476 17.75 -8.60 28.42
CA LEU A 476 17.57 -9.73 27.51
C LEU A 476 16.14 -9.79 27.00
N LYS A 477 15.96 -9.88 25.67
CA LYS A 477 14.70 -10.24 25.00
C LYS A 477 14.87 -11.63 24.38
N LEU A 478 14.03 -12.57 24.81
CA LEU A 478 13.95 -13.94 24.34
C LEU A 478 12.70 -14.09 23.47
N ARG A 479 12.87 -14.55 22.23
CA ARG A 479 11.77 -14.76 21.28
C ARG A 479 11.81 -16.16 20.71
N SER A 480 10.65 -16.76 20.51
CA SER A 480 10.51 -18.04 19.80
C SER A 480 10.83 -17.88 18.31
N ALA A 481 10.93 -19.01 17.60
CA ALA A 481 11.06 -19.03 16.14
C ALA A 481 9.89 -18.33 15.41
N SER A 482 8.70 -18.25 16.02
CA SER A 482 7.54 -17.52 15.47
C SER A 482 7.56 -16.02 15.77
N GLY A 483 8.54 -15.53 16.55
CA GLY A 483 8.71 -14.11 16.90
C GLY A 483 8.01 -13.68 18.20
N GLU A 484 7.20 -14.55 18.78
CA GLU A 484 6.52 -14.34 20.07
C GLU A 484 7.51 -14.36 21.24
N PRO A 485 7.20 -13.69 22.37
CA PRO A 485 8.00 -13.80 23.57
C PRO A 485 8.13 -15.25 24.03
N ALA A 486 9.34 -15.68 24.41
CA ALA A 486 9.55 -17.05 24.86
C ALA A 486 8.85 -17.29 26.22
N GLU A 487 7.85 -18.16 26.24
CA GLU A 487 7.13 -18.58 27.45
C GLU A 487 7.56 -19.98 27.90
N GLY A 488 7.46 -20.26 29.21
CA GLY A 488 7.73 -21.58 29.79
C GLY A 488 9.22 -21.97 29.88
N VAL A 489 10.15 -21.06 29.60
CA VAL A 489 11.60 -21.29 29.74
C VAL A 489 12.07 -20.86 31.13
N ALA A 490 12.98 -21.64 31.74
CA ALA A 490 13.57 -21.25 33.02
C ALA A 490 14.37 -19.93 32.88
N PRO A 491 14.48 -19.12 33.95
CA PRO A 491 15.19 -17.85 33.88
C PRO A 491 16.62 -18.02 33.31
N PRO A 492 17.02 -17.21 32.32
CA PRO A 492 18.36 -17.27 31.76
C PRO A 492 19.38 -16.89 32.83
N VAL A 493 20.55 -17.52 32.76
CA VAL A 493 21.70 -17.16 33.60
C VAL A 493 22.71 -16.42 32.74
N VAL A 494 23.05 -15.20 33.15
CA VAL A 494 24.10 -14.41 32.49
C VAL A 494 25.38 -14.47 33.31
N ARG A 495 26.51 -14.66 32.66
CA ARG A 495 27.84 -14.49 33.25
C ARG A 495 28.63 -13.45 32.48
N LEU A 496 29.23 -12.51 33.19
CA LEU A 496 30.09 -11.48 32.59
C LEU A 496 31.54 -11.71 32.96
N SER A 497 32.43 -11.61 31.98
CA SER A 497 33.87 -11.75 32.18
C SER A 497 34.66 -10.86 31.21
N SER A 498 35.86 -10.49 31.63
CA SER A 498 36.88 -9.87 30.78
C SER A 498 38.23 -10.53 31.06
N GLU A 499 39.26 -10.25 30.27
CA GLU A 499 40.62 -10.71 30.54
C GLU A 499 41.17 -10.21 31.89
N ARG A 500 40.64 -9.10 32.40
CA ARG A 500 41.12 -8.44 33.62
C ARG A 500 40.31 -8.80 34.86
N ALA A 501 39.03 -9.15 34.72
CA ALA A 501 38.15 -9.44 35.85
C ALA A 501 36.94 -10.31 35.44
N PRO A 502 36.65 -11.41 36.15
CA PRO A 502 35.37 -12.10 36.08
C PRO A 502 34.35 -11.48 37.05
N LEU A 503 33.13 -11.19 36.58
CA LEU A 503 32.01 -10.75 37.44
C LEU A 503 31.11 -11.91 37.87
N GLY A 504 31.28 -13.09 37.25
CA GLY A 504 30.50 -14.28 37.61
C GLY A 504 29.05 -14.17 37.14
N ALA A 505 28.15 -14.92 37.80
CA ALA A 505 26.73 -14.97 37.45
C ALA A 505 26.01 -13.70 37.93
N VAL A 506 25.28 -13.05 37.02
CA VAL A 506 24.46 -11.88 37.29
C VAL A 506 23.00 -12.33 37.42
N PRO A 507 22.35 -12.13 38.58
CA PRO A 507 20.96 -12.50 38.75
C PRO A 507 20.07 -11.59 37.90
N LEU A 508 19.28 -12.20 37.02
CA LEU A 508 18.34 -11.51 36.16
C LEU A 508 16.94 -11.53 36.79
N THR A 509 16.27 -10.38 36.74
CA THR A 509 14.86 -10.24 37.11
C THR A 509 14.03 -10.31 35.84
N GLN A 510 13.05 -11.21 35.82
CA GLN A 510 12.08 -11.25 34.72
C GLN A 510 11.13 -10.04 34.85
N VAL A 511 11.02 -9.28 33.77
CA VAL A 511 10.16 -8.09 33.69
C VAL A 511 8.85 -8.43 32.98
N SER A 512 8.89 -9.22 31.91
CA SER A 512 7.71 -9.77 31.23
C SER A 512 8.04 -11.10 30.56
N ALA A 513 7.07 -11.72 29.89
CA ALA A 513 7.30 -12.95 29.11
C ALA A 513 8.47 -12.72 28.13
N GLY A 514 9.47 -13.60 28.17
CA GLY A 514 10.69 -13.47 27.38
C GLY A 514 11.57 -12.23 27.69
N PHE A 515 11.28 -11.38 28.67
CA PHE A 515 12.06 -10.16 28.92
C PHE A 515 12.69 -10.15 30.31
N TYR A 516 14.00 -9.93 30.38
CA TYR A 516 14.78 -9.98 31.62
C TYR A 516 15.71 -8.77 31.75
N THR A 517 15.97 -8.32 32.96
CA THR A 517 16.86 -7.18 33.24
C THR A 517 17.74 -7.43 34.48
N ALA A 518 18.92 -6.82 34.52
CA ALA A 518 19.78 -6.80 35.69
C ALA A 518 20.65 -5.53 35.74
N GLN A 519 20.99 -5.10 36.95
CA GLN A 519 22.02 -4.09 37.17
C GLN A 519 23.39 -4.76 37.34
N VAL A 520 24.41 -4.21 36.70
CA VAL A 520 25.79 -4.66 36.80
C VAL A 520 26.75 -3.49 36.84
N THR A 521 27.74 -3.54 37.73
CA THR A 521 28.80 -2.52 37.77
C THR A 521 30.02 -3.03 37.03
N ILE A 522 30.42 -2.34 35.97
CA ILE A 522 31.60 -2.66 35.17
C ILE A 522 32.83 -1.97 35.78
N PRO A 523 33.82 -2.73 36.28
CA PRO A 523 34.95 -2.16 37.01
C PRO A 523 36.01 -1.50 36.12
N ALA A 524 36.13 -1.94 34.86
CA ALA A 524 37.20 -1.52 33.95
C ALA A 524 36.74 -1.50 32.49
N PRO A 525 37.32 -0.61 31.66
CA PRO A 525 37.09 -0.60 30.22
C PRO A 525 37.80 -1.79 29.53
N GLY A 526 37.36 -2.09 28.30
CA GLY A 526 37.87 -3.18 27.49
C GLY A 526 36.75 -4.08 26.93
N THR A 527 37.15 -5.22 26.39
CA THR A 527 36.21 -6.21 25.85
C THR A 527 35.65 -7.09 26.96
N TRP A 528 34.33 -7.12 27.06
CA TRP A 528 33.58 -7.94 28.01
C TRP A 528 32.79 -9.01 27.25
N ARG A 529 32.96 -10.26 27.68
CA ARG A 529 32.19 -11.42 27.21
C ARG A 529 31.03 -11.67 28.14
N MET A 530 29.83 -11.66 27.57
CA MET A 530 28.59 -12.05 28.21
C MET A 530 28.20 -13.46 27.73
N GLN A 531 28.30 -14.43 28.63
CA GLN A 531 27.75 -15.77 28.44
C GLN A 531 26.29 -15.77 28.87
N VAL A 532 25.39 -16.17 27.99
CA VAL A 532 23.97 -16.38 28.28
C VAL A 532 23.70 -17.87 28.21
N SER A 533 23.24 -18.48 29.29
CA SER A 533 22.78 -19.87 29.29
C SER A 533 21.29 -19.96 29.53
N LEU A 534 20.60 -20.74 28.69
CA LEU A 534 19.16 -20.90 28.72
C LEU A 534 18.81 -22.36 28.97
N ARG A 535 18.18 -22.67 30.10
CA ARG A 535 17.75 -24.04 30.39
C ARG A 535 16.41 -24.31 29.72
N VAL A 536 16.46 -24.98 28.57
CA VAL A 536 15.28 -25.29 27.72
C VAL A 536 14.58 -26.55 28.19
N THR A 537 15.32 -27.54 28.71
CA THR A 537 14.76 -28.76 29.33
C THR A 537 15.56 -29.16 30.56
N GLN A 538 15.15 -30.23 31.27
CA GLN A 538 15.94 -30.78 32.37
C GLN A 538 17.33 -31.28 31.93
N PHE A 539 17.51 -31.62 30.65
CA PHE A 539 18.74 -32.18 30.07
C PHE A 539 19.46 -31.25 29.06
N THR A 540 18.85 -30.12 28.68
CA THR A 540 19.36 -29.24 27.62
C THR A 540 19.53 -27.81 28.12
N ASN A 541 20.77 -27.28 28.05
CA ASN A 541 21.13 -25.93 28.48
C ASN A 541 22.09 -25.27 27.45
N PRO A 542 21.59 -24.81 26.29
CA PRO A 542 22.40 -24.07 25.32
C PRO A 542 23.02 -22.82 25.94
N VAL A 543 24.25 -22.52 25.52
CA VAL A 543 25.03 -21.36 25.96
C VAL A 543 25.47 -20.57 24.72
N GLY A 544 25.35 -19.25 24.78
CA GLY A 544 25.84 -18.34 23.74
C GLY A 544 26.70 -17.26 24.35
N GLU A 545 27.65 -16.77 23.56
CA GLU A 545 28.57 -15.72 23.96
C GLU A 545 28.37 -14.47 23.10
N LEU A 546 28.36 -13.31 23.77
CA LEU A 546 28.19 -12.01 23.17
C LEU A 546 29.31 -11.08 23.65
N GLU A 547 29.94 -10.35 22.72
CA GLU A 547 31.04 -9.42 23.04
C GLU A 547 30.59 -7.96 23.01
N PHE A 548 30.93 -7.24 24.09
CA PHE A 548 30.68 -5.81 24.27
C PHE A 548 32.01 -5.09 24.46
N VAL A 549 32.18 -3.95 23.77
CA VAL A 549 33.37 -3.09 23.92
C VAL A 549 32.97 -1.90 24.78
N ILE A 550 33.61 -1.76 25.93
CA ILE A 550 33.31 -0.71 26.91
C ILE A 550 34.38 0.38 26.83
N ALA A 551 33.93 1.60 26.58
CA ALA A 551 34.79 2.77 26.47
C ALA A 551 35.34 3.18 27.85
N GLY A 552 36.53 3.81 27.81
CA GLY A 552 37.32 4.27 28.97
C GLY A 552 36.61 5.24 29.89
#